data_AF-A0A7W0WYD7-F1
#
_entry.id   AF-A0A7W0WYD7-F1
#
_cell.length_a   1.000
_cell.length_b   1.000
_cell.length_c   1.000
_cell.angle_alpha   90.00
_cell.angle_beta   90.00
_cell.angle_gamma   90.00
#
_symmetry.space_group_name_H-M   'P 1'
#
loop_
_entity.id
_entity.type
_entity.pdbx_description
1 polymer ?
#
loop_
_entity_poly.entity_id
_entity_poly.type
_entity_poly.pdbx_seq_one_letter_code
_entity_poly.pdbx_strand_id
1 'polypeptide(L)'
;PGGRIALSDVVAIAPIPEVLQNQAAALAGCIAGAAHIDDVRRMLVEAGFTNVKVEPLPHSANIVGAWLPGIEKFVASATIEATRPGKDACCEPGCCA
;
A
#
# COMPACT_ATOMS: atom_id res chain seq x y z
N PRO A 1 -22.66 -2.64 -1.04
CA PRO A 1 -21.25 -2.50 -0.59
C PRO A 1 -20.67 -1.25 -1.24
N GLY A 2 -19.78 -0.49 -0.57
CA GLY A 2 -19.23 0.78 -1.05
C GLY A 2 -18.13 1.35 -0.14
N GLY A 3 -17.36 0.45 0.50
CA GLY A 3 -16.33 0.82 1.48
C GLY A 3 -15.05 1.35 0.84
N ARG A 4 -14.16 1.94 1.66
CA ARG A 4 -12.86 2.47 1.23
C ARG A 4 -11.70 1.95 2.08
N ILE A 5 -10.53 1.86 1.46
CA ILE A 5 -9.23 1.74 2.10
C ILE A 5 -8.60 3.13 2.13
N ALA A 6 -8.02 3.49 3.28
CA ALA A 6 -7.18 4.66 3.47
C ALA A 6 -6.20 4.34 4.61
N LEU A 7 -4.97 3.95 4.26
CA LEU A 7 -3.95 3.54 5.21
C LEU A 7 -2.57 4.08 4.83
N SER A 8 -1.66 4.07 5.80
CA SER A 8 -0.26 4.40 5.61
C SER A 8 0.56 3.15 5.90
N ASP A 9 1.41 2.74 4.97
CA ASP A 9 2.22 1.52 5.11
C ASP A 9 3.62 1.69 4.48
N VAL A 10 4.52 0.76 4.80
CA VAL A 10 5.86 0.66 4.19
C VAL A 10 5.75 -0.16 2.91
N VAL A 11 6.20 0.42 1.80
CA VAL A 11 6.27 -0.25 0.50
C VAL A 11 7.70 -0.27 -0.02
N ALA A 12 8.05 -1.32 -0.76
CA ALA A 12 9.31 -1.36 -1.48
C ALA A 12 9.21 -0.54 -2.76
N ILE A 13 10.20 0.33 -2.98
CA ILE A 13 10.38 1.15 -4.19
C ILE A 13 11.56 0.68 -5.04
N ALA A 14 12.35 -0.26 -4.52
CA ALA A 14 13.42 -0.96 -5.22
C ALA A 14 13.58 -2.36 -4.60
N PRO A 15 14.29 -3.29 -5.28
CA PRO A 15 14.58 -4.60 -4.71
C PRO A 15 15.29 -4.50 -3.36
N ILE A 16 14.74 -5.15 -2.34
CA ILE A 16 15.33 -5.19 -1.00
C ILE A 16 16.47 -6.22 -1.00
N PRO A 17 17.72 -5.85 -0.66
CA PRO A 17 18.84 -6.78 -0.58
C PRO A 17 18.56 -7.98 0.34
N GLU A 18 19.02 -9.17 -0.04
CA GLU A 18 18.85 -10.41 0.74
C GLU A 18 19.39 -10.30 2.17
N VAL A 19 20.46 -9.54 2.38
CA VAL A 19 21.00 -9.28 3.72
C VAL A 19 19.99 -8.57 4.62
N LEU A 20 19.18 -7.64 4.08
CA LEU A 20 18.12 -6.97 4.84
C LEU A 20 16.91 -7.88 5.02
N GLN A 21 16.59 -8.73 4.04
CA GLN A 21 15.47 -9.68 4.15
C GLN A 21 15.65 -10.67 5.31
N ASN A 22 16.90 -11.06 5.59
CA ASN A 22 17.25 -12.01 6.64
C ASN A 22 17.60 -11.35 7.99
N GLN A 23 17.55 -10.03 8.10
CA GLN A 23 17.84 -9.32 9.34
C GLN A 23 16.59 -9.23 10.23
N ALA A 24 16.70 -9.73 11.47
CA ALA A 24 15.60 -9.69 12.44
C ALA A 24 15.07 -8.27 12.71
N ALA A 25 15.95 -7.26 12.75
CA ALA A 25 15.55 -5.86 12.93
C ALA A 25 14.73 -5.33 11.74
N ALA A 26 15.12 -5.66 10.51
CA ALA A 26 14.39 -5.27 9.30
C ALA A 26 13.05 -5.99 9.20
N LEU A 27 12.98 -7.25 9.64
CA LEU A 27 11.72 -8.01 9.72
C LEU A 27 10.77 -7.39 10.76
N ALA A 28 11.26 -7.14 11.97
CA ALA A 28 10.48 -6.52 13.04
C ALA A 28 10.03 -5.09 12.69
N GLY A 29 10.80 -4.38 11.86
CA GLY A 29 10.49 -3.04 11.37
C GLY A 29 9.58 -2.97 10.15
N CYS A 30 8.98 -4.09 9.71
CA CYS A 30 8.16 -4.17 8.49
C CYS A 30 8.90 -3.81 7.18
N ILE A 31 10.24 -3.86 7.18
CA ILE A 31 11.08 -3.51 6.03
C ILE A 31 11.29 -4.74 5.16
N ALA A 32 11.75 -5.85 5.74
CA ALA A 32 12.13 -7.05 5.01
C ALA A 32 11.01 -7.63 4.13
N GLY A 33 9.77 -7.53 4.62
CA GLY A 33 8.57 -8.05 3.95
C GLY A 33 7.77 -7.00 3.16
N ALA A 34 8.29 -5.78 3.00
CA ALA A 34 7.57 -4.73 2.30
C ALA A 34 7.32 -5.14 0.84
N ALA A 35 6.04 -5.20 0.45
CA ALA A 35 5.66 -5.51 -0.93
C ALA A 35 6.07 -4.36 -1.88
N HIS A 36 6.43 -4.70 -3.12
CA HIS A 36 6.73 -3.68 -4.12
C HIS A 36 5.49 -2.84 -4.39
N ILE A 37 5.70 -1.54 -4.63
CA ILE A 37 4.60 -0.59 -4.83
C ILE A 37 3.60 -1.03 -5.91
N ASP A 38 4.10 -1.62 -6.99
CA ASP A 38 3.28 -2.14 -8.09
C ASP A 38 2.54 -3.42 -7.72
N ASP A 39 3.13 -4.25 -6.85
CA ASP A 39 2.44 -5.42 -6.33
C ASP A 39 1.29 -5.03 -5.41
N VAL A 40 1.46 -4.01 -4.55
CA VAL A 40 0.36 -3.48 -3.73
C VAL A 40 -0.79 -2.98 -4.61
N ARG A 41 -0.48 -2.24 -5.68
CA ARG A 41 -1.50 -1.80 -6.65
C ARG A 41 -2.23 -2.99 -7.27
N ARG A 42 -1.47 -3.97 -7.75
CA ARG A 42 -2.01 -5.18 -8.39
C ARG A 42 -2.88 -5.99 -7.43
N MET A 43 -2.42 -6.23 -6.20
CA MET A 43 -3.19 -6.95 -5.17
C MET A 43 -4.54 -6.28 -4.89
N LEU A 44 -4.56 -4.94 -4.80
CA LEU A 44 -5.80 -4.20 -4.56
C LEU A 44 -6.78 -4.31 -5.74
N VAL A 45 -6.28 -4.22 -6.97
CA VAL A 45 -7.08 -4.43 -8.18
C VAL A 45 -7.64 -5.85 -8.24
N GLU A 46 -6.79 -6.87 -8.02
CA GLU A 46 -7.19 -8.28 -7.98
C GLU A 46 -8.25 -8.55 -6.89
N ALA A 47 -8.17 -7.84 -5.76
CA ALA A 47 -9.16 -7.90 -4.68
C ALA A 47 -10.50 -7.15 -4.99
N GLY A 48 -10.63 -6.60 -6.20
CA GLY A 48 -11.83 -5.90 -6.68
C GLY A 48 -11.97 -4.48 -6.16
N PHE A 49 -10.87 -3.85 -5.75
CA PHE A 49 -10.86 -2.40 -5.50
C PHE A 49 -10.64 -1.63 -6.79
N THR A 50 -11.13 -0.40 -6.79
CA THR A 50 -11.03 0.59 -7.87
C THR A 50 -10.46 1.88 -7.33
N ASN A 51 -10.11 2.83 -8.21
CA ASN A 51 -9.48 4.10 -7.83
C ASN A 51 -8.25 3.91 -6.93
N VAL A 52 -7.43 2.91 -7.23
CA VAL A 52 -6.26 2.55 -6.42
C VAL A 52 -5.19 3.62 -6.56
N LYS A 53 -4.79 4.21 -5.43
CA LYS A 53 -3.66 5.13 -5.31
C LYS A 53 -2.69 4.58 -4.28
N VAL A 54 -1.43 4.49 -4.66
CA VAL A 54 -0.33 4.16 -3.77
C VAL A 54 0.74 5.21 -4.00
N GLU A 55 0.91 6.13 -3.06
CA GLU A 55 1.71 7.34 -3.23
C GLU A 55 2.76 7.42 -2.11
N PRO A 56 4.07 7.27 -2.43
CA PRO A 56 5.13 7.48 -1.46
C PRO A 56 5.07 8.91 -0.91
N LEU A 57 5.17 9.04 0.41
CA LEU A 57 5.19 10.34 1.05
C LEU A 57 6.49 11.09 0.69
N PRO A 58 6.44 12.39 0.33
CA PRO A 58 7.63 13.15 -0.09
C PRO A 58 8.78 13.18 0.94
N HIS A 59 8.45 13.06 2.22
CA HIS A 59 9.41 13.09 3.34
C HIS A 59 9.64 11.70 3.96
N SER A 60 9.21 10.64 3.28
CA SER A 60 9.28 9.26 3.79
C SER A 60 10.71 8.80 4.07
N ALA A 61 11.70 9.25 3.29
CA ALA A 61 13.11 8.90 3.47
C ALA A 61 13.63 9.22 4.88
N ASN A 62 13.25 10.39 5.44
CA ASN A 62 13.66 10.78 6.80
C ASN A 62 13.00 9.91 7.87
N ILE A 63 11.74 9.51 7.64
CA ILE A 63 10.98 8.68 8.57
C ILE A 63 11.58 7.28 8.62
N VAL A 64 11.78 6.65 7.47
CA VAL A 64 12.30 5.26 7.41
C VAL A 64 13.79 5.20 7.74
N GLY A 65 14.57 6.20 7.32
CA GLY A 65 16.00 6.29 7.65
C GLY A 65 16.28 6.46 9.14
N ALA A 66 15.34 7.04 9.90
CA ALA A 66 15.43 7.12 11.36
C ALA A 66 15.26 5.76 12.05
N TRP A 67 14.68 4.75 11.39
CA TRP A 67 14.51 3.40 11.93
C TRP A 67 15.74 2.53 11.70
N LEU A 68 16.28 2.57 10.47
CA LEU A 68 17.50 1.88 10.10
C LEU A 68 18.21 2.68 8.98
N PRO A 69 19.38 3.27 9.23
CA PRO A 69 20.07 4.09 8.23
C PRO A 69 20.40 3.32 6.95
N GLY A 70 20.15 3.93 5.79
CA GLY A 70 20.47 3.37 4.48
C GLY A 70 19.37 2.50 3.87
N ILE A 71 18.20 2.36 4.50
CA ILE A 71 17.05 1.65 3.91
C ILE A 71 16.18 2.54 3.03
N GLU A 72 16.29 3.87 3.15
CA GLU A 72 15.48 4.86 2.46
C GLU A 72 15.60 4.83 0.92
N LYS A 73 16.61 4.12 0.41
CA LYS A 73 16.80 3.80 -1.01
C LYS A 73 15.98 2.60 -1.51
N PHE A 74 15.44 1.78 -0.61
CA PHE A 74 14.72 0.55 -0.92
C PHE A 74 13.26 0.61 -0.54
N VAL A 75 12.92 1.31 0.54
CA VAL A 75 11.55 1.39 1.05
C VAL A 75 11.12 2.83 1.28
N ALA A 76 9.82 3.06 1.20
CA ALA A 76 9.19 4.33 1.53
C ALA A 76 7.88 4.09 2.29
N SER A 77 7.53 4.99 3.19
CA SER A 77 6.16 5.10 3.67
C SER A 77 5.27 5.69 2.58
N ALA A 78 4.13 5.07 2.32
CA ALA A 78 3.18 5.48 1.30
C ALA A 78 1.76 5.57 1.84
N THR A 79 0.98 6.50 1.30
CA THR A 79 -0.48 6.48 1.43
C THR A 79 -1.06 5.49 0.44
N ILE A 80 -1.97 4.65 0.92
CA ILE A 80 -2.67 3.64 0.13
C ILE A 80 -4.17 3.90 0.26
N GLU A 81 -4.79 4.23 -0.86
CA GLU A 81 -6.21 4.54 -0.94
C GLU A 81 -6.87 3.73 -2.05
N ALA A 82 -8.05 3.20 -1.79
CA ALA A 82 -8.84 2.51 -2.81
C ALA A 82 -10.32 2.43 -2.41
N THR A 83 -11.21 2.24 -3.38
CA THR A 83 -12.65 2.11 -3.13
C THR A 83 -13.20 0.81 -3.67
N ARG A 84 -14.03 0.13 -2.88
CA ARG A 84 -14.82 -1.01 -3.38
C ARG A 84 -16.05 -0.46 -4.09
N PRO A 85 -16.34 -0.87 -5.33
CA PRO A 85 -17.53 -0.43 -6.03
C PRO A 85 -18.81 -0.66 -5.20
N GLY A 86 -19.73 0.29 -5.35
CA GLY A 86 -21.15 0.11 -5.11
C GLY A 86 -21.62 -1.25 -5.61
N LYS A 87 -22.48 -1.97 -4.88
CA LYS A 87 -23.59 -2.56 -5.64
C LYS A 87 -24.40 -1.35 -6.04
N ASP A 88 -24.62 -1.15 -7.34
CA ASP A 88 -25.60 -0.17 -7.81
C ASP A 88 -26.80 -0.27 -6.89
N ALA A 89 -27.21 0.86 -6.32
CA ALA A 89 -28.40 0.92 -5.51
C ALA A 89 -29.48 0.17 -6.28
N CYS A 90 -30.18 -0.75 -5.62
CA CYS A 90 -31.29 -1.53 -6.16
C CYS A 90 -32.51 -0.67 -6.54
N CYS A 91 -32.27 0.53 -7.08
CA CYS A 91 -33.21 1.53 -7.49
C CYS A 91 -32.89 1.86 -8.95
N GLU A 92 -33.05 0.87 -9.84
CA GLU A 92 -33.43 1.24 -11.19
C GLU A 92 -34.72 2.09 -11.12
N PRO A 93 -34.85 3.15 -11.93
CA PRO A 93 -36.06 3.95 -11.98
C PRO A 93 -37.21 3.09 -12.51
N GLY A 94 -37.93 2.44 -11.60
CA GLY A 94 -39.00 1.49 -11.91
C GLY A 94 -39.50 0.66 -10.72
N CYS A 95 -38.80 0.62 -9.59
CA CYS A 95 -39.18 -0.22 -8.45
C CYS A 95 -40.24 0.39 -7.50
N CYS A 96 -40.72 1.61 -7.76
CA CYS A 96 -41.72 2.32 -6.93
C CYS A 96 -42.98 2.76 -7.71
N ALA A 97 -43.31 2.08 -8.81
CA ALA A 97 -44.57 2.26 -9.53
C ALA A 97 -45.57 1.16 -9.18
#